data_AF-A0A2G6UJS0-F1
#
_entry.id   AF-A0A2G6UJS0-F1
#
_cell.length_a   1.000
_cell.length_b   1.000
_cell.length_c   1.000
_cell.angle_alpha   90.00
_cell.angle_beta   90.00
_cell.angle_gamma   90.00
#
_symmetry.space_group_name_H-M   'P 1'
#
loop_
_entity.id
_entity.type
_entity.pdbx_description
1 polymer ?
#
loop_
_entity_poly.entity_id
_entity_poly.type
_entity_poly.pdbx_seq_one_letter_code
_entity_poly.pdbx_strand_id
1 'polypeptide(L)'
;MKKNLFLMTFSILSLTNCSPDSKDKQVSDSNTKIMNNSEIIEHVKLAINPKYQDWVLFKNGTYIIFDHADTITNVNEEAIKQMKEFGPVFAGGPAGDFNTIHLTKTDGWIVSGHGYGMYTYVNPSEIKNKTPNDLEVGLFGRSKRDLDGKNPEILYTNNRKK
;
A
#
# COMPACT_ATOMS: atom_id res chain seq x y z
N MET A 1 -23.34 75.26 22.76
CA MET A 1 -24.22 74.79 23.86
C MET A 1 -24.55 73.32 23.64
N LYS A 2 -24.61 72.57 24.75
CA LYS A 2 -24.98 71.15 24.92
C LYS A 2 -23.91 70.10 24.58
N LYS A 3 -23.31 69.65 25.68
CA LYS A 3 -22.45 68.47 25.87
C LYS A 3 -23.31 67.21 25.71
N ASN A 4 -22.83 66.21 24.96
CA ASN A 4 -23.32 64.85 25.10
C ASN A 4 -22.22 64.00 25.75
N LEU A 5 -22.37 63.91 27.07
CA LEU A 5 -21.80 62.90 27.95
C LEU A 5 -22.61 61.62 27.72
N PHE A 6 -21.97 60.54 27.27
CA PHE A 6 -22.60 59.23 27.35
C PHE A 6 -21.70 58.29 28.16
N LEU A 7 -22.34 57.72 29.18
CA LEU A 7 -21.77 56.94 30.25
C LEU A 7 -21.08 55.67 29.75
N MET A 8 -19.90 55.44 30.31
CA MET A 8 -19.20 54.17 30.32
C MET A 8 -19.91 53.25 31.33
N THR A 9 -20.51 52.15 30.88
CA THR A 9 -20.98 51.08 31.76
C THR A 9 -20.17 49.82 31.47
N PHE A 10 -19.22 49.54 32.37
CA PHE A 10 -18.61 48.23 32.54
C PHE A 10 -19.65 47.31 33.19
N SER A 11 -19.94 46.16 32.58
CA SER A 11 -20.59 45.05 33.26
C SER A 11 -19.92 43.76 32.82
N ILE A 12 -19.16 43.23 33.77
CA ILE A 12 -18.54 41.91 33.81
C ILE A 12 -19.66 40.89 33.89
N LEU A 13 -19.68 39.82 33.08
CA LEU A 13 -20.26 38.54 33.48
C LEU A 13 -19.75 37.38 32.60
N SER A 14 -19.11 36.44 33.28
CA SER A 14 -19.13 34.99 33.02
C SER A 14 -18.32 34.41 31.85
N LEU A 15 -17.15 33.88 32.20
CA LEU A 15 -16.48 32.80 31.49
C LEU A 15 -17.46 31.63 31.31
N THR A 16 -17.87 31.36 30.08
CA THR A 16 -18.42 30.05 29.70
C THR A 16 -17.38 29.32 28.89
N ASN A 17 -16.83 28.30 29.53
CA ASN A 17 -15.90 27.33 28.98
C ASN A 17 -16.63 26.58 27.85
N CYS A 18 -16.41 26.97 26.59
CA CYS A 18 -16.90 26.25 25.43
C CYS A 18 -16.05 24.99 25.26
N SER A 19 -16.40 23.91 25.96
CA SER A 19 -15.95 22.57 25.59
C SER A 19 -16.72 22.15 24.34
N PRO A 20 -16.07 21.79 23.23
CA PRO A 20 -16.74 21.05 22.18
C PRO A 20 -16.94 19.62 22.70
N ASP A 21 -18.20 19.29 22.97
CA ASP A 21 -18.67 17.92 23.19
C ASP A 21 -18.41 17.12 21.91
N SER A 22 -17.20 16.58 21.82
CA SER A 22 -16.72 15.71 20.76
C SER A 22 -17.36 14.34 20.98
N LYS A 23 -18.57 14.17 20.46
CA LYS A 23 -19.07 12.83 20.12
C LYS A 23 -18.41 12.38 18.83
N ASP A 24 -17.10 12.14 18.90
CA ASP A 24 -16.44 11.22 18.00
C ASP A 24 -17.03 9.83 18.26
N LYS A 25 -18.08 9.50 17.51
CA LYS A 25 -18.36 8.10 17.22
C LYS A 25 -17.19 7.61 16.37
N GLN A 26 -16.16 7.07 17.03
CA GLN A 26 -15.27 6.09 16.42
C GLN A 26 -16.13 4.93 15.92
N VAL A 27 -16.56 5.01 14.66
CA VAL A 27 -16.95 3.84 13.90
C VAL A 27 -15.63 3.20 13.49
N SER A 28 -15.16 2.27 14.33
CA SER A 28 -14.09 1.36 13.96
C SER A 28 -14.60 0.41 12.89
N ASP A 29 -14.50 0.83 11.62
CA ASP A 29 -14.60 -0.07 10.46
C ASP A 29 -13.43 -1.07 10.49
N SER A 30 -13.54 -2.02 11.40
CA SER A 30 -12.60 -3.09 11.70
C SER A 30 -13.05 -4.34 10.95
N ASN A 31 -12.85 -4.35 9.65
CA ASN A 31 -13.00 -5.56 8.84
C ASN A 31 -11.94 -5.69 7.73
N THR A 32 -10.81 -4.97 7.85
CA THR A 32 -9.62 -5.27 7.03
C THR A 32 -8.83 -6.35 7.76
N LYS A 33 -8.91 -7.61 7.29
CA LYS A 33 -8.09 -8.70 7.82
C LYS A 33 -6.63 -8.41 7.47
N ILE A 34 -5.77 -8.29 8.47
CA ILE A 34 -4.32 -8.29 8.27
C ILE A 34 -3.92 -9.74 7.99
N MET A 35 -3.50 -10.03 6.76
CA MET A 35 -2.91 -11.34 6.44
C MET A 35 -1.60 -11.51 7.20
N ASN A 36 -1.36 -12.70 7.73
CA ASN A 36 -0.07 -13.01 8.32
C ASN A 36 0.97 -13.30 7.23
N ASN A 37 2.25 -13.26 7.62
CA ASN A 37 3.37 -13.45 6.69
C ASN A 37 3.35 -14.80 5.96
N SER A 38 2.91 -15.89 6.59
CA SER A 38 2.80 -17.19 5.92
C SER A 38 1.70 -17.22 4.86
N GLU A 39 0.54 -16.65 5.14
CA GLU A 39 -0.60 -16.60 4.20
C GLU A 39 -0.21 -15.86 2.92
N ILE A 40 0.41 -14.68 3.04
CA ILE A 40 0.83 -13.92 1.85
C ILE A 40 1.88 -14.66 1.02
N ILE A 41 2.83 -15.36 1.66
CA ILE A 41 3.85 -16.16 0.95
C ILE A 41 3.18 -17.29 0.15
N GLU A 42 2.19 -17.98 0.72
CA GLU A 42 1.47 -19.05 0.05
C GLU A 42 0.67 -18.55 -1.14
N HIS A 43 -0.07 -17.45 -0.98
CA HIS A 43 -0.80 -16.85 -2.08
C HIS A 43 0.12 -16.36 -3.20
N VAL A 44 1.24 -15.71 -2.87
CA VAL A 44 2.22 -15.25 -3.87
C VAL A 44 2.85 -16.44 -4.61
N LYS A 45 3.16 -17.55 -3.92
CA LYS A 45 3.63 -18.80 -4.57
C LYS A 45 2.64 -19.32 -5.60
N LEU A 46 1.34 -19.23 -5.33
CA LEU A 46 0.28 -19.66 -6.24
C LEU A 46 0.06 -18.67 -7.39
N ALA A 47 0.28 -17.38 -7.14
CA ALA A 47 0.14 -16.30 -8.12
C ALA A 47 1.24 -16.32 -9.19
N ILE A 48 2.47 -16.71 -8.81
CA ILE A 48 3.61 -16.76 -9.73
C ILE A 48 3.54 -18.03 -10.58
N ASN A 49 3.78 -17.89 -11.89
CA ASN A 49 3.90 -19.05 -12.77
C ASN A 49 5.07 -19.94 -12.29
N PRO A 50 4.85 -21.25 -12.02
CA PRO A 50 5.89 -22.14 -11.51
C PRO A 50 7.17 -22.24 -12.35
N LYS A 51 7.19 -21.77 -13.59
CA LYS A 51 8.45 -21.68 -14.36
C LYS A 51 9.44 -20.64 -13.78
N TYR A 52 8.95 -19.64 -13.05
CA TYR A 52 9.75 -18.61 -12.42
C TYR A 52 10.06 -19.01 -10.97
N GLN A 53 11.29 -19.43 -10.72
CA GLN A 53 11.72 -19.98 -9.43
C GLN A 53 12.58 -19.01 -8.61
N ASP A 54 13.07 -17.93 -9.20
CA ASP A 54 13.90 -16.96 -8.50
C ASP A 54 13.14 -15.65 -8.35
N TRP A 55 12.70 -15.35 -7.13
CA TRP A 55 11.91 -14.15 -6.85
C TRP A 55 12.01 -13.72 -5.39
N VAL A 56 11.86 -12.41 -5.17
CA VAL A 56 11.89 -11.78 -3.84
C VAL A 56 10.56 -11.11 -3.59
N LEU A 57 9.95 -11.38 -2.44
CA LEU A 57 8.71 -10.78 -1.95
C LEU A 57 9.00 -9.78 -0.84
N PHE A 58 8.39 -8.61 -0.94
CA PHE A 58 8.46 -7.52 0.01
C PHE A 58 7.24 -7.51 0.93
N LYS A 59 7.39 -6.83 2.07
CA LYS A 59 6.42 -6.78 3.16
C LYS A 59 5.01 -6.41 2.73
N ASN A 60 4.86 -5.45 1.83
CA ASN A 60 3.53 -5.01 1.37
C ASN A 60 3.07 -5.79 0.13
N GLY A 61 3.63 -6.97 -0.17
CA GLY A 61 3.11 -7.86 -1.21
C GLY A 61 3.62 -7.58 -2.62
N THR A 62 4.53 -6.62 -2.80
CA THR A 62 5.26 -6.47 -4.07
C THR A 62 6.32 -7.55 -4.17
N TYR A 63 6.48 -8.16 -5.33
CA TYR A 63 7.53 -9.12 -5.59
C TYR A 63 8.23 -8.84 -6.92
N ILE A 64 9.46 -9.30 -7.04
CA ILE A 64 10.30 -9.16 -8.23
C ILE A 64 10.73 -10.56 -8.66
N ILE A 65 10.49 -10.90 -9.93
CA ILE A 65 10.96 -12.12 -10.58
C ILE A 65 12.30 -11.85 -11.29
N PHE A 66 13.26 -12.75 -11.13
CA PHE A 66 14.58 -12.68 -11.78
C PHE A 66 14.76 -13.83 -12.78
N ASP A 67 14.82 -13.51 -14.08
CA ASP A 67 15.01 -14.53 -15.13
C ASP A 67 16.45 -15.10 -15.18
N HIS A 68 17.43 -14.31 -14.75
CA HIS A 68 18.86 -14.63 -14.78
C HIS A 68 19.49 -14.48 -13.40
N ALA A 69 18.86 -15.06 -12.36
CA ALA A 69 19.34 -14.96 -11.00
C ALA A 69 20.74 -15.55 -10.78
N ASP A 70 21.18 -16.46 -11.65
CA ASP A 70 22.52 -17.04 -11.67
C ASP A 70 23.62 -16.04 -12.03
N THR A 71 23.28 -14.94 -12.71
CA THR A 71 24.22 -13.85 -13.02
C THR A 71 24.28 -12.78 -11.91
N ILE A 72 23.45 -12.90 -10.87
CA ILE A 72 23.33 -11.92 -9.79
C ILE A 72 24.08 -12.43 -8.56
N THR A 73 25.08 -11.68 -8.10
CA THR A 73 25.89 -12.05 -6.92
C THR A 73 25.05 -12.16 -5.65
N ASN A 74 24.15 -11.19 -5.42
CA ASN A 74 23.23 -11.18 -4.29
C ASN A 74 21.84 -10.72 -4.74
N VAL A 75 20.92 -11.66 -4.91
CA VAL A 75 19.54 -11.42 -5.37
C VAL A 75 18.79 -10.47 -4.44
N ASN A 76 19.03 -10.53 -3.12
CA ASN A 76 18.35 -9.67 -2.16
C ASN A 76 18.82 -8.21 -2.31
N GLU A 77 20.12 -7.97 -2.47
CA GLU A 77 20.65 -6.62 -2.68
C GLU A 77 20.13 -6.01 -4.00
N GLU A 78 20.11 -6.79 -5.08
CA GLU A 78 19.56 -6.34 -6.36
C GLU A 78 18.05 -6.08 -6.27
N ALA A 79 17.30 -6.91 -5.54
CA ALA A 79 15.88 -6.65 -5.28
C ALA A 79 15.66 -5.34 -4.51
N ILE A 80 16.41 -5.08 -3.45
CA ILE A 80 16.34 -3.81 -2.71
C ILE A 80 16.63 -2.63 -3.64
N LYS A 81 17.65 -2.74 -4.49
CA LYS A 81 18.02 -1.69 -5.45
C LYS A 81 16.87 -1.42 -6.43
N GLN A 82 16.34 -2.45 -7.09
CA GLN A 82 15.23 -2.32 -8.03
C GLN A 82 13.95 -1.80 -7.36
N MET A 83 13.68 -2.21 -6.12
CA MET A 83 12.54 -1.69 -5.36
C MET A 83 12.66 -0.20 -5.08
N LYS A 84 13.84 0.30 -4.71
CA LYS A 84 14.07 1.74 -4.51
C LYS A 84 13.98 2.54 -5.80
N GLU A 85 14.40 1.96 -6.91
CA GLU A 85 14.41 2.61 -8.22
C GLU A 85 13.02 2.68 -8.85
N PHE A 86 12.29 1.57 -8.86
CA PHE A 86 11.04 1.43 -9.62
C PHE A 86 9.77 1.32 -8.76
N GLY A 87 9.91 1.09 -7.45
CA GLY A 87 8.80 0.98 -6.51
C GLY A 87 8.08 2.30 -6.23
N PRO A 88 8.78 3.43 -5.96
CA PRO A 88 8.15 4.70 -5.66
C PRO A 88 7.25 5.19 -6.79
N VAL A 89 6.08 5.73 -6.44
CA VAL A 89 5.10 6.23 -7.40
C VAL A 89 5.02 7.74 -7.29
N PHE A 90 5.53 8.43 -8.31
CA PHE A 90 5.44 9.88 -8.43
C PHE A 90 4.31 10.28 -9.39
N ALA A 91 3.58 11.34 -9.05
CA ALA A 91 2.54 11.89 -9.92
C ALA A 91 3.15 12.30 -11.28
N GLY A 92 2.51 11.86 -12.37
CA GLY A 92 2.98 12.12 -13.74
C GLY A 92 4.18 11.27 -14.19
N GLY A 93 4.65 10.32 -13.38
CA GLY A 93 5.73 9.40 -13.74
C GLY A 93 5.25 8.08 -14.38
N PRO A 94 6.15 7.31 -15.02
CA PRO A 94 5.82 6.02 -15.65
C PRO A 94 5.22 4.97 -14.68
N ALA A 95 5.47 5.13 -13.39
CA ALA A 95 4.90 4.28 -12.34
C ALA A 95 3.39 4.49 -12.13
N GLY A 96 2.77 5.47 -12.82
CA GLY A 96 1.34 5.72 -12.78
C GLY A 96 0.50 4.66 -13.51
N ASP A 97 1.07 4.05 -14.55
CA ASP A 97 0.40 3.04 -15.38
C ASP A 97 0.45 1.66 -14.70
N PHE A 98 -0.66 0.93 -14.78
CA PHE A 98 -0.78 -0.42 -14.25
C PHE A 98 -1.78 -1.25 -15.05
N ASN A 99 -1.72 -2.56 -14.87
CA ASN A 99 -2.76 -3.49 -15.30
C ASN A 99 -3.14 -4.41 -14.15
N THR A 100 -4.40 -4.83 -14.11
CA THR A 100 -4.94 -5.74 -13.10
C THR A 100 -5.17 -7.11 -13.74
N ILE A 101 -4.60 -8.15 -13.14
CA ILE A 101 -4.68 -9.53 -13.62
C ILE A 101 -5.39 -10.36 -12.55
N HIS A 102 -6.50 -11.00 -12.91
CA HIS A 102 -7.27 -11.86 -12.02
C HIS A 102 -6.59 -13.22 -11.88
N LEU A 103 -6.42 -13.66 -10.63
CA LEU A 103 -5.78 -14.93 -10.33
C LEU A 103 -6.78 -16.08 -10.39
N THR A 104 -6.29 -17.24 -10.83
CA THR A 104 -7.11 -18.46 -10.97
C THR A 104 -6.69 -19.60 -10.04
N LYS A 105 -5.49 -19.51 -9.46
CA LYS A 105 -4.93 -20.52 -8.54
C LYS A 105 -4.99 -20.12 -7.07
N THR A 106 -5.38 -18.88 -6.82
CA THR A 106 -5.55 -18.26 -5.51
C THR A 106 -6.53 -17.11 -5.67
N ASP A 107 -7.21 -16.73 -4.60
CA ASP A 107 -8.01 -15.52 -4.59
C ASP A 107 -7.14 -14.28 -4.85
N GLY A 108 -7.76 -13.25 -5.42
CA GLY A 108 -7.16 -11.93 -5.58
C GLY A 108 -6.59 -11.64 -6.96
N TRP A 109 -5.67 -10.68 -6.98
CA TRP A 109 -5.16 -10.08 -8.20
C TRP A 109 -3.65 -9.86 -8.15
N ILE A 110 -3.05 -9.80 -9.32
CA ILE A 110 -1.74 -9.19 -9.52
C ILE A 110 -1.95 -7.81 -10.16
N VAL A 111 -1.25 -6.82 -9.64
CA VAL A 111 -1.13 -5.49 -10.26
C VAL A 111 0.27 -5.38 -10.84
N SER A 112 0.38 -5.20 -12.16
CA SER A 112 1.65 -4.86 -12.82
C SER A 112 1.87 -3.35 -12.81
N GLY A 113 3.11 -2.92 -13.00
CA GLY A 113 3.43 -1.50 -13.11
C GLY A 113 4.78 -1.26 -13.76
N HIS A 114 5.49 -0.27 -13.25
CA HIS A 114 6.85 0.05 -13.69
C HIS A 114 7.88 -0.89 -13.04
N GLY A 115 8.94 -1.20 -13.79
CA GLY A 115 9.97 -2.18 -13.40
C GLY A 115 9.71 -3.57 -13.99
N TYR A 116 10.67 -4.12 -14.73
CA TYR A 116 10.56 -5.45 -15.29
C TYR A 116 10.48 -6.51 -14.18
N GLY A 117 9.57 -7.47 -14.33
CA GLY A 117 9.40 -8.56 -13.35
C GLY A 117 8.80 -8.12 -12.01
N MET A 118 8.40 -6.85 -11.84
CA MET A 118 7.84 -6.31 -10.61
C MET A 118 6.31 -6.32 -10.64
N TYR A 119 5.71 -6.91 -9.61
CA TYR A 119 4.27 -7.12 -9.50
C TYR A 119 3.82 -6.98 -8.06
N THR A 120 2.57 -6.62 -7.83
CA THR A 120 2.02 -6.52 -6.47
C THR A 120 0.80 -7.40 -6.31
N TYR A 121 0.84 -8.31 -5.34
CA TYR A 121 -0.30 -9.14 -4.98
C TYR A 121 -1.31 -8.36 -4.12
N VAL A 122 -2.59 -8.52 -4.43
CA VAL A 122 -3.70 -7.93 -3.70
C VAL A 122 -4.72 -9.00 -3.37
N ASN A 123 -4.92 -9.26 -2.07
CA ASN A 123 -5.95 -10.17 -1.58
C ASN A 123 -7.29 -9.43 -1.44
N PRO A 124 -8.44 -10.04 -1.77
CA PRO A 124 -9.76 -9.43 -1.60
C PRO A 124 -10.07 -8.97 -0.18
N SER A 125 -9.49 -9.60 0.85
CA SER A 125 -9.70 -9.21 2.25
C SER A 125 -9.03 -7.90 2.64
N GLU A 126 -8.09 -7.40 1.82
CA GLU A 126 -7.41 -6.13 2.03
C GLU A 126 -8.24 -4.93 1.55
N ILE A 127 -9.19 -5.17 0.64
CA ILE A 127 -10.05 -4.14 0.06
C ILE A 127 -11.39 -4.11 0.81
N LYS A 128 -11.85 -2.90 1.16
CA LYS A 128 -13.12 -2.72 1.87
C LYS A 128 -14.33 -3.09 1.00
N ASN A 129 -14.31 -2.69 -0.27
CA ASN A 129 -15.33 -3.04 -1.24
C ASN A 129 -15.31 -4.56 -1.51
N LYS A 130 -16.47 -5.22 -1.41
CA LYS A 130 -16.61 -6.67 -1.66
C LYS A 130 -16.63 -7.04 -3.13
N THR A 131 -16.88 -6.08 -4.00
CA THR A 131 -16.87 -6.25 -5.46
C THR A 131 -16.07 -5.10 -6.09
N PRO A 132 -14.76 -5.01 -5.82
CA PRO A 132 -13.94 -3.95 -6.35
C PRO A 132 -13.79 -4.12 -7.87
N ASN A 133 -13.73 -2.99 -8.58
CA ASN A 133 -13.40 -3.00 -10.01
C ASN A 133 -11.87 -2.97 -10.21
N ASP A 134 -11.41 -3.23 -11.43
CA ASP A 134 -9.98 -3.32 -11.74
C ASP A 134 -9.20 -2.04 -11.43
N LEU A 135 -9.85 -0.87 -11.54
CA LEU A 135 -9.25 0.42 -11.23
C LEU A 135 -8.99 0.54 -9.72
N GLU A 136 -9.96 0.17 -8.89
CA GLU A 136 -9.83 0.19 -7.43
C GLU A 136 -8.71 -0.76 -6.96
N VAL A 137 -8.69 -1.98 -7.49
CA VAL A 137 -7.63 -2.97 -7.21
C VAL A 137 -6.27 -2.44 -7.63
N GLY A 138 -6.16 -1.91 -8.85
CA GLY A 138 -4.91 -1.41 -9.40
C GLY A 138 -4.36 -0.20 -8.64
N LEU A 139 -5.22 0.74 -8.22
CA LEU A 139 -4.83 1.86 -7.37
C LEU A 139 -4.33 1.39 -6.00
N PHE A 140 -4.99 0.39 -5.40
CA PHE A 140 -4.58 -0.17 -4.13
C PHE A 140 -3.24 -0.90 -4.25
N GLY A 141 -3.07 -1.79 -5.23
CA GLY A 141 -1.80 -2.46 -5.50
C GLY A 141 -0.67 -1.46 -5.78
N ARG A 142 -0.95 -0.38 -6.52
CA ARG A 142 0.02 0.70 -6.75
C ARG A 142 0.44 1.39 -5.44
N SER A 143 -0.48 1.65 -4.52
CA SER A 143 -0.13 2.22 -3.21
C SER A 143 0.73 1.26 -2.37
N LYS A 144 0.47 -0.05 -2.44
CA LYS A 144 1.30 -1.07 -1.76
C LYS A 144 2.73 -1.10 -2.31
N ARG A 145 2.88 -1.01 -3.64
CA ARG A 145 4.20 -0.87 -4.29
C ARG A 145 4.94 0.40 -3.87
N ASP A 146 4.24 1.53 -3.75
CA ASP A 146 4.84 2.78 -3.28
C ASP A 146 5.37 2.66 -1.83
N LEU A 147 4.64 1.94 -0.96
CA LEU A 147 5.10 1.65 0.41
C LEU A 147 6.39 0.81 0.41
N ASP A 148 6.44 -0.26 -0.38
CA ASP A 148 7.65 -1.07 -0.54
C ASP A 148 8.80 -0.28 -1.18
N GLY A 149 8.51 0.61 -2.13
CA GLY A 149 9.49 1.46 -2.79
C GLY A 149 10.14 2.47 -1.84
N LYS A 150 9.36 3.07 -0.95
CA LYS A 150 9.84 4.04 0.06
C LYS A 150 10.59 3.36 1.20
N ASN A 151 10.11 2.20 1.65
CA ASN A 151 10.66 1.46 2.79
C ASN A 151 10.79 -0.03 2.45
N PRO A 152 11.79 -0.41 1.64
CA PRO A 152 11.93 -1.79 1.17
C PRO A 152 12.33 -2.71 2.32
N GLU A 153 11.45 -3.67 2.63
CA GLU A 153 11.67 -4.73 3.61
C GLU A 153 11.36 -6.08 2.95
N ILE A 154 12.37 -6.94 2.81
CA ILE A 154 12.19 -8.29 2.24
C ILE A 154 11.48 -9.17 3.25
N LEU A 155 10.38 -9.77 2.80
CA LEU A 155 9.59 -10.72 3.57
C LEU A 155 10.04 -12.17 3.30
N TYR A 156 10.29 -12.49 2.03
CA TYR A 156 10.63 -13.85 1.62
C TYR A 156 11.43 -13.86 0.32
N THR A 157 12.36 -14.80 0.20
CA THR A 157 13.11 -15.05 -1.03
C THR A 157 12.90 -16.49 -1.43
N ASN A 158 12.43 -16.71 -2.65
CA ASN A 158 12.43 -18.01 -3.30
C ASN A 158 13.63 -18.09 -4.22
N ASN A 159 14.34 -19.20 -4.14
CA ASN A 159 15.44 -19.50 -5.05
C ASN A 159 15.18 -20.87 -5.68
N ARG A 160 15.54 -21.03 -6.95
CA ARG A 160 15.62 -22.34 -7.57
C ARG A 160 16.56 -23.22 -6.75
N LYS A 161 16.16 -24.48 -6.53
CA LYS A 161 17.07 -25.47 -5.97
C LYS A 161 18.17 -25.72 -7.02
N LYS A 162 19.44 -25.58 -6.61
CA LYS A 162 20.60 -25.95 -7.43
C LYS A 162 20.74 -27.46 -7.48
#